data_AF-Q0C1A4-F1
#
_entry.id   AF-Q0C1A4-F1
#
_cell.length_a   1.000
_cell.length_b   1.000
_cell.length_c   1.000
_cell.angle_alpha   90.00
_cell.angle_beta   90.00
_cell.angle_gamma   90.00
#
_symmetry.space_group_name_H-M   'P 1'
#
loop_
_entity.id
_entity.type
_entity.pdbx_description
1 polymer ?
#
loop_
_entity_poly.entity_id
_entity_poly.type
_entity_poly.pdbx_seq_one_letter_code
_entity_poly.pdbx_strand_id
1 'polypeptide(L)'
;MPVVTFVTAPAAALTVILALFGHAEFGLKLLGQSLELVLTMTHYFYNLSPGVVRMPVPMPPMALVFLSLSLGAMMAFAGWARLIGGALLLAPAIWLWGHAPKVVMHWSVSGDVYIANPDGMVERLSLTDGDGMAPLRFSEVSDATACDDEVCVYPSFSGLRVRTNGQPDKSKEDTEQATSQLTVAIEASAQADSDLAFSWTDVREAGGITVYAKDGHLNIVRIQNCTERRWRRCSSDDILAPRSGAIAYFDRVIRNGE
;
A
#
# COMPACT_ATOMS: atom_id res chain seq x y z
N MET A 1 -2.25 19.41 -0.24
CA MET A 1 -3.37 20.36 -0.37
C MET A 1 -2.87 21.81 -0.50
N PRO A 2 -2.20 22.22 -1.60
CA PRO A 2 -1.72 23.60 -1.74
C PRO A 2 -2.79 24.53 -2.35
N VAL A 3 -3.55 24.03 -3.34
CA VAL A 3 -4.54 24.85 -4.08
C VAL A 3 -5.67 25.34 -3.17
N VAL A 4 -6.16 24.48 -2.28
CA VAL A 4 -7.21 24.84 -1.32
C VAL A 4 -6.73 25.97 -0.41
N THR A 5 -5.58 25.84 0.23
CA THR A 5 -5.09 26.85 1.18
C THR A 5 -4.66 28.15 0.52
N PHE A 6 -4.08 28.11 -0.69
CA PHE A 6 -3.59 29.33 -1.37
C PHE A 6 -4.67 30.09 -2.14
N VAL A 7 -5.77 29.46 -2.54
CA VAL A 7 -6.82 30.11 -3.35
C VAL A 7 -8.09 30.32 -2.55
N THR A 8 -8.56 29.30 -1.82
CA THR A 8 -9.86 29.39 -1.13
C THR A 8 -9.79 30.24 0.14
N ALA A 9 -8.69 30.19 0.89
CA ALA A 9 -8.56 30.97 2.13
C ALA A 9 -8.42 32.50 1.87
N PRO A 10 -7.62 32.97 0.89
CA PRO A 10 -7.61 34.38 0.53
C PRO A 10 -8.94 34.83 -0.10
N ALA A 11 -9.59 33.99 -0.92
CA ALA A 11 -10.91 34.30 -1.46
C ALA A 11 -11.96 34.47 -0.36
N ALA A 12 -11.98 33.57 0.63
CA ALA A 12 -12.85 33.66 1.80
C ALA A 12 -12.57 34.93 2.62
N ALA A 13 -11.30 35.25 2.90
CA ALA A 13 -10.94 36.50 3.58
C ALA A 13 -11.40 37.75 2.81
N LEU A 14 -11.26 37.74 1.49
CA LEU A 14 -11.69 38.82 0.60
C LEU A 14 -13.22 38.96 0.59
N THR A 15 -13.98 37.86 0.69
CA THR A 15 -15.44 37.93 0.83
C THR A 15 -15.89 38.65 2.10
N VAL A 16 -15.22 38.40 3.23
CA VAL A 16 -15.54 39.02 4.52
C VAL A 16 -15.23 40.52 4.47
N ILE A 17 -14.11 40.90 3.85
CA ILE A 17 -13.73 42.30 3.67
C ILE A 17 -14.73 43.01 2.75
N LEU A 18 -15.09 42.43 1.61
CA LEU A 18 -16.06 43.02 0.68
C LEU A 18 -17.48 43.06 1.24
N ALA A 19 -17.83 42.14 2.14
CA ALA A 19 -19.12 42.14 2.81
C ALA A 19 -19.32 43.39 3.69
N LEU A 20 -18.25 43.91 4.31
CA LEU A 20 -18.30 45.15 5.08
C LEU A 20 -18.61 46.38 4.21
N PHE A 21 -18.25 46.34 2.93
CA PHE A 21 -18.50 47.42 1.96
C PHE A 21 -19.75 47.18 1.10
N GLY A 22 -20.57 46.16 1.40
CA GLY A 22 -21.79 45.85 0.66
C GLY A 22 -21.58 45.17 -0.70
N HIS A 23 -20.36 44.73 -1.01
CA HIS A 23 -19.98 44.08 -2.28
C HIS A 23 -19.73 42.57 -2.12
N ALA A 24 -20.41 41.94 -1.14
CA ALA A 24 -20.26 40.52 -0.78
C ALA A 24 -20.43 39.57 -1.98
N GLU A 25 -21.30 39.93 -2.92
CA GLU A 25 -21.66 39.14 -4.08
C GLU A 25 -20.46 38.80 -4.98
N PHE A 26 -19.50 39.72 -5.10
CA PHE A 26 -18.29 39.51 -5.88
C PHE A 26 -17.37 38.47 -5.21
N GLY A 27 -17.20 38.58 -3.90
CA GLY A 27 -16.43 37.61 -3.12
C GLY A 27 -17.05 36.21 -3.19
N LEU A 28 -18.37 36.11 -3.02
CA LEU A 28 -19.09 34.83 -3.05
C LEU A 28 -18.97 34.12 -4.41
N LYS A 29 -18.98 34.87 -5.53
CA LYS A 29 -18.73 34.31 -6.86
C LYS A 29 -17.32 33.74 -7.00
N LEU A 30 -16.32 34.47 -6.50
CA LEU A 30 -14.91 34.06 -6.52
C LEU A 30 -14.68 32.80 -5.66
N LEU A 31 -15.32 32.74 -4.49
CA LEU A 31 -15.30 31.56 -3.62
C LEU A 31 -15.99 30.37 -4.30
N GLY A 32 -17.16 30.55 -4.89
CA GLY A 32 -17.88 29.51 -5.62
C GLY A 32 -17.05 28.92 -6.77
N GLN A 33 -16.41 29.79 -7.56
CA GLN A 33 -15.54 29.36 -8.67
C GLN A 33 -14.29 28.61 -8.18
N SER A 34 -13.74 28.99 -7.02
CA SER A 34 -12.62 28.26 -6.40
C SER A 34 -13.01 26.85 -5.95
N LEU A 35 -14.24 26.67 -5.46
CA LEU A 35 -14.77 25.36 -5.06
C LEU A 35 -15.09 24.48 -6.27
N GLU A 36 -15.64 25.08 -7.33
CA GLU A 36 -15.87 24.38 -8.59
C GLU A 36 -14.57 23.87 -9.21
N LEU A 37 -13.49 24.66 -9.14
CA LEU A 37 -12.16 24.22 -9.56
C LEU A 37 -11.67 23.00 -8.74
N VAL A 38 -11.84 23.04 -7.42
CA VAL A 38 -11.46 21.93 -6.53
C VAL A 38 -12.27 20.68 -6.84
N LEU A 39 -13.58 20.80 -7.05
CA LEU A 39 -14.44 19.68 -7.44
C LEU A 39 -14.07 19.12 -8.81
N THR A 40 -13.80 19.99 -9.79
CA THR A 40 -13.35 19.58 -11.13
C THR A 40 -12.03 18.83 -11.05
N MET A 41 -11.10 19.31 -10.25
CA MET A 41 -9.81 18.65 -10.02
C MET A 41 -9.97 17.32 -9.28
N THR A 42 -10.92 17.25 -8.35
CA THR A 42 -11.29 16.01 -7.65
C THR A 42 -11.89 15.00 -8.64
N HIS A 43 -12.82 15.42 -9.51
CA HIS A 43 -13.36 14.56 -10.57
C HIS A 43 -12.28 14.14 -11.57
N TYR A 44 -11.35 15.03 -11.92
CA TYR A 44 -10.22 14.71 -12.78
C TYR A 44 -9.33 13.64 -12.16
N PHE A 45 -8.94 13.79 -10.89
CA PHE A 45 -8.15 12.79 -10.18
C PHE A 45 -8.92 11.50 -9.88
N TYR A 46 -10.22 11.59 -9.62
CA TYR A 46 -11.09 10.44 -9.46
C TYR A 46 -11.20 9.66 -10.78
N ASN A 47 -11.34 10.35 -11.91
CA ASN A 47 -11.41 9.72 -13.24
C ASN A 47 -10.03 9.25 -13.76
N LEU A 48 -8.93 9.87 -13.32
CA LEU A 48 -7.55 9.37 -13.47
C LEU A 48 -7.23 8.21 -12.54
N SER A 49 -8.06 8.04 -11.52
CA SER A 49 -8.13 6.88 -10.65
C SER A 49 -9.33 6.01 -11.02
N PRO A 50 -9.51 5.56 -12.30
CA PRO A 50 -10.35 4.40 -12.48
C PRO A 50 -9.65 3.29 -11.69
N GLY A 51 -10.38 2.45 -10.97
CA GLY A 51 -9.84 1.51 -9.98
C GLY A 51 -8.85 0.45 -10.50
N VAL A 52 -7.72 0.84 -11.09
CA VAL A 52 -6.79 -0.02 -11.84
C VAL A 52 -5.35 0.49 -11.87
N VAL A 53 -5.04 1.69 -11.34
CA VAL A 53 -3.64 2.11 -11.07
C VAL A 53 -3.49 2.46 -9.60
N ARG A 54 -3.92 1.56 -8.71
CA ARG A 54 -3.19 1.46 -7.44
C ARG A 54 -1.82 0.97 -7.85
N MET A 55 -0.80 1.83 -7.83
CA MET A 55 0.54 1.31 -8.03
C MET A 55 0.71 0.18 -6.99
N PRO A 56 0.95 -1.08 -7.42
CA PRO A 56 1.05 -2.23 -6.52
C PRO A 56 2.12 -2.03 -5.45
N VAL A 57 2.98 -1.04 -5.70
CA VAL A 57 4.21 -0.76 -4.99
C VAL A 57 3.98 0.46 -4.09
N PRO A 58 3.98 0.27 -2.76
CA PRO A 58 3.96 1.40 -1.84
C PRO A 58 5.18 2.28 -2.14
N MET A 59 4.96 3.59 -2.23
CA MET A 59 6.02 4.51 -2.58
C MET A 59 7.12 4.49 -1.50
N PRO A 60 8.39 4.22 -1.87
CA PRO A 60 9.46 4.17 -0.88
C PRO A 60 9.74 5.58 -0.30
N PRO A 61 10.07 5.72 0.99
CA PRO A 61 10.28 7.02 1.63
C PRO A 61 11.34 7.89 0.92
N MET A 62 12.40 7.26 0.39
CA MET A 62 13.45 7.98 -0.35
C MET A 62 12.94 8.58 -1.66
N ALA A 63 12.02 7.91 -2.35
CA ALA A 63 11.39 8.49 -3.54
C ALA A 63 10.57 9.74 -3.18
N LEU A 64 9.92 9.77 -2.00
CA LEU A 64 9.22 10.97 -1.53
C LEU A 64 10.19 12.13 -1.28
N VAL A 65 11.36 11.84 -0.69
CA VAL A 65 12.41 12.85 -0.50
C VAL A 65 12.85 13.41 -1.85
N PHE A 66 13.19 12.56 -2.82
CA PHE A 66 13.61 13.01 -4.15
C PHE A 66 12.50 13.76 -4.91
N LEU A 67 11.24 13.33 -4.83
CA LEU A 67 10.12 14.07 -5.40
C LEU A 67 9.95 15.44 -4.75
N SER A 68 10.09 15.53 -3.43
CA SER A 68 10.00 16.80 -2.70
C SER A 68 11.13 17.76 -3.06
N LEU A 69 12.36 17.23 -3.21
CA LEU A 69 13.53 18.00 -3.65
C LEU A 69 13.39 18.42 -5.11
N SER A 70 12.84 17.57 -5.99
CA SER A 70 12.57 17.90 -7.38
C SER A 70 11.57 19.06 -7.47
N LEU A 71 10.50 19.02 -6.66
CA LEU A 71 9.54 20.12 -6.58
C LEU A 71 10.18 21.40 -6.01
N GLY A 72 11.02 21.27 -4.98
CA GLY A 72 11.79 22.39 -4.42
C GLY A 72 12.73 23.03 -5.44
N ALA A 73 13.47 22.21 -6.21
CA ALA A 73 14.36 22.66 -7.28
C ALA A 73 13.58 23.37 -8.40
N MET A 74 12.37 22.87 -8.72
CA MET A 74 11.47 23.49 -9.68
C MET A 74 10.93 24.86 -9.24
N MET A 75 10.96 25.18 -7.93
CA MET A 75 10.59 26.48 -7.38
C MET A 75 11.79 27.41 -7.16
N ALA A 76 12.95 26.86 -6.78
CA ALA A 76 14.13 27.63 -6.42
C ALA A 76 14.95 28.11 -7.64
N PHE A 77 14.98 27.34 -8.73
CA PHE A 77 15.76 27.68 -9.92
C PHE A 77 14.91 28.37 -11.00
N ALA A 78 15.54 29.25 -11.79
CA ALA A 78 14.92 29.95 -12.91
C ALA A 78 15.42 29.43 -14.27
N GLY A 79 14.61 29.60 -15.31
CA GLY A 79 14.97 29.24 -16.70
C GLY A 79 15.17 27.74 -16.92
N TRP A 80 16.16 27.37 -17.74
CA TRP A 80 16.45 25.97 -18.09
C TRP A 80 17.02 25.15 -16.93
N ALA A 81 17.73 25.79 -15.99
CA ALA A 81 18.26 25.14 -14.80
C ALA A 81 17.14 24.53 -13.93
N ARG A 82 15.94 25.11 -13.97
CA ARG A 82 14.72 24.59 -13.33
C ARG A 82 14.34 23.21 -13.86
N LEU A 83 14.33 23.05 -15.18
CA LEU A 83 13.96 21.81 -15.84
C LEU A 83 15.03 20.74 -15.61
N ILE A 84 16.30 21.11 -15.75
CA ILE A 84 17.42 20.19 -15.56
C ILE A 84 17.51 19.72 -14.10
N GLY A 85 17.46 20.64 -13.14
CA GLY A 85 17.53 20.31 -11.72
C GLY A 85 16.33 19.47 -11.26
N GLY A 86 15.13 19.81 -11.73
CA GLY A 86 13.95 19.01 -11.44
C GLY A 86 14.02 17.62 -12.06
N ALA A 87 14.45 17.48 -13.32
CA ALA A 87 14.60 16.19 -13.99
C ALA A 87 15.68 15.32 -13.34
N LEU A 88 16.80 15.91 -12.93
CA LEU A 88 17.91 15.21 -12.28
C LEU A 88 17.48 14.58 -10.95
N LEU A 89 16.57 15.22 -10.21
CA LEU A 89 16.04 14.71 -8.94
C LEU A 89 14.81 13.80 -9.15
N LEU A 90 14.08 13.99 -10.25
CA LEU A 90 12.93 13.17 -10.60
C LEU A 90 13.36 11.76 -11.08
N ALA A 91 14.43 11.68 -11.86
CA ALA A 91 14.94 10.42 -12.40
C ALA A 91 15.23 9.34 -11.32
N PRO A 92 16.01 9.62 -10.24
CA PRO A 92 16.25 8.64 -9.19
C PRO A 92 14.98 8.30 -8.41
N ALA A 93 14.03 9.24 -8.27
CA ALA A 93 12.74 8.96 -7.63
C ALA A 93 11.93 7.92 -8.42
N ILE A 94 11.84 8.11 -9.75
CA ILE A 94 11.15 7.18 -10.65
C ILE A 94 11.86 5.82 -10.63
N TRP A 95 13.19 5.82 -10.69
CA TRP A 95 13.98 4.58 -10.67
C TRP A 95 13.79 3.79 -9.37
N LEU A 96 13.92 4.45 -8.21
CA LEU A 96 13.71 3.83 -6.89
C LEU A 96 12.29 3.27 -6.74
N TRP A 97 11.30 3.98 -7.26
CA TRP A 97 9.92 3.53 -7.18
C TRP A 97 9.65 2.35 -8.12
N GLY A 98 10.24 2.35 -9.33
CA GLY A 98 10.15 1.23 -10.27
C GLY A 98 10.74 -0.08 -9.74
N HIS A 99 11.80 0.02 -8.93
CA HIS A 99 12.49 -1.13 -8.31
C HIS A 99 12.03 -1.41 -6.86
N ALA A 100 10.98 -0.76 -6.38
CA ALA A 100 10.50 -1.00 -5.03
C ALA A 100 9.79 -2.37 -4.90
N PRO A 101 9.85 -3.00 -3.70
CA PRO A 101 9.30 -4.33 -3.48
C PRO A 101 7.78 -4.33 -3.64
N LYS A 102 7.27 -5.28 -4.42
CA LYS A 102 5.85 -5.41 -4.74
C LYS A 102 5.21 -6.44 -3.80
N VAL A 103 4.04 -6.13 -3.24
CA VAL A 103 3.32 -7.11 -2.40
C VAL A 103 2.72 -8.17 -3.31
N VAL A 104 3.05 -9.44 -3.08
CA VAL A 104 2.46 -10.59 -3.79
C VAL A 104 1.21 -11.05 -3.08
N MET A 105 1.32 -11.19 -1.75
CA MET A 105 0.28 -11.73 -0.90
C MET A 105 0.37 -11.13 0.50
N HIS A 106 -0.78 -10.92 1.13
CA HIS A 106 -0.89 -10.67 2.57
C HIS A 106 -1.97 -11.56 3.18
N TRP A 107 -1.64 -12.36 4.18
CA TRP A 107 -2.62 -13.08 4.99
C TRP A 107 -2.83 -12.37 6.32
N SER A 108 -4.06 -11.93 6.54
CA SER A 108 -4.53 -11.27 7.75
C SER A 108 -4.98 -12.28 8.82
N VAL A 109 -4.88 -11.87 10.08
CA VAL A 109 -5.49 -12.58 11.23
C VAL A 109 -7.02 -12.53 11.23
N SER A 110 -7.65 -11.70 10.39
CA SER A 110 -9.08 -11.78 10.09
C SER A 110 -9.45 -13.02 9.30
N GLY A 111 -8.47 -13.74 8.76
CA GLY A 111 -8.69 -14.89 7.88
C GLY A 111 -8.83 -14.52 6.39
N ASP A 112 -8.79 -13.23 6.08
CA ASP A 112 -8.71 -12.73 4.71
C ASP A 112 -7.29 -12.87 4.14
N VAL A 113 -7.21 -13.31 2.89
CA VAL A 113 -6.00 -13.30 2.07
C VAL A 113 -6.14 -12.26 0.98
N TYR A 114 -5.14 -11.40 0.85
CA TYR A 114 -5.06 -10.37 -0.17
C TYR A 114 -3.99 -10.75 -1.18
N ILE A 115 -4.38 -10.94 -2.45
CA ILE A 115 -3.49 -11.42 -3.51
C ILE A 115 -3.36 -10.33 -4.57
N ALA A 116 -2.14 -10.11 -5.07
CA ALA A 116 -1.92 -9.24 -6.21
C ALA A 116 -2.14 -9.97 -7.54
N ASN A 117 -3.02 -9.45 -8.38
CA ASN A 117 -3.31 -9.89 -9.74
C ASN A 117 -2.16 -9.57 -10.71
N PRO A 118 -2.19 -10.11 -11.95
CA PRO A 118 -1.20 -9.79 -12.99
C PRO A 118 -1.14 -8.29 -13.31
N ASP A 119 -2.27 -7.58 -13.18
CA ASP A 119 -2.38 -6.13 -13.38
C ASP A 119 -1.82 -5.31 -12.19
N GLY A 120 -1.40 -5.96 -11.10
CA GLY A 120 -0.92 -5.31 -9.88
C GLY A 120 -2.03 -4.80 -8.96
N MET A 121 -3.28 -5.05 -9.30
CA MET A 121 -4.41 -4.82 -8.40
C MET A 121 -4.46 -5.89 -7.32
N VAL A 122 -4.91 -5.52 -6.12
CA VAL A 122 -5.07 -6.47 -5.02
C VAL A 122 -6.52 -6.91 -4.98
N GLU A 123 -6.77 -8.20 -4.83
CA GLU A 123 -8.08 -8.81 -4.60
C GLU A 123 -8.14 -9.46 -3.22
N ARG A 124 -9.33 -9.52 -2.62
CA ARG A 124 -9.58 -10.12 -1.31
C ARG A 124 -10.20 -11.51 -1.47
N LEU A 125 -9.65 -12.49 -0.76
CA LEU A 125 -10.17 -13.84 -0.66
C LEU A 125 -10.46 -14.16 0.80
N SER A 126 -11.74 -14.34 1.13
CA SER A 126 -12.16 -14.78 2.46
C SER A 126 -11.97 -16.29 2.56
N LEU A 127 -10.87 -16.73 3.17
CA LEU A 127 -10.54 -18.15 3.31
C LEU A 127 -11.03 -18.74 4.63
N THR A 128 -10.99 -17.97 5.71
CA THR A 128 -11.45 -18.38 7.03
C THR A 128 -11.98 -17.17 7.81
N ASP A 129 -12.77 -17.41 8.86
CA ASP A 129 -13.22 -16.38 9.79
C ASP A 129 -12.26 -16.35 10.99
N GLY A 130 -11.39 -15.35 11.03
CA GLY A 130 -10.44 -15.15 12.12
C GLY A 130 -10.88 -14.01 13.05
N ASP A 131 -10.43 -14.07 14.31
CA ASP A 131 -10.77 -13.07 15.34
C ASP A 131 -10.13 -11.67 15.11
N GLY A 132 -9.38 -11.50 14.04
CA GLY A 132 -8.68 -10.25 13.70
C GLY A 132 -9.52 -9.25 12.90
N MET A 133 -9.14 -7.98 12.97
CA MET A 133 -9.70 -6.97 12.06
C MET A 133 -8.97 -7.00 10.71
N ALA A 134 -9.74 -6.81 9.63
CA ALA A 134 -9.18 -6.61 8.31
C ALA A 134 -8.25 -5.36 8.30
N PRO A 135 -7.04 -5.47 7.74
CA PRO A 135 -6.11 -4.34 7.63
C PRO A 135 -6.72 -3.18 6.83
N LEU A 136 -6.67 -1.97 7.43
CA LEU A 136 -7.20 -0.73 6.82
C LEU A 136 -6.66 -0.45 5.41
N ARG A 137 -5.43 -0.90 5.10
CA ARG A 137 -4.84 -0.72 3.76
C ARG A 137 -5.66 -1.43 2.67
N PHE A 138 -6.41 -2.46 3.01
CA PHE A 138 -7.16 -3.30 2.08
C PHE A 138 -8.68 -3.23 2.28
N SER A 139 -9.19 -2.22 3.00
CA SER A 139 -10.62 -2.11 3.33
C SER A 139 -11.53 -1.89 2.11
N GLU A 140 -11.00 -1.33 1.03
CA GLU A 140 -11.73 -1.02 -0.21
C GLU A 140 -11.32 -1.94 -1.37
N VAL A 141 -10.74 -3.10 -1.06
CA VAL A 141 -10.38 -4.09 -2.08
C VAL A 141 -11.63 -4.88 -2.48
N SER A 142 -11.80 -5.13 -3.78
CA SER A 142 -12.85 -5.99 -4.31
C SER A 142 -12.56 -7.46 -3.99
N ASP A 143 -13.62 -8.24 -3.79
CA ASP A 143 -13.50 -9.67 -3.62
C ASP A 143 -13.03 -10.35 -4.91
N ALA A 144 -12.10 -11.29 -4.76
CA ALA A 144 -11.66 -12.17 -5.82
C ALA A 144 -12.82 -13.05 -6.28
N THR A 145 -12.75 -13.54 -7.52
CA THR A 145 -13.69 -14.57 -7.97
C THR A 145 -13.55 -15.79 -7.08
N ALA A 146 -14.64 -16.17 -6.41
CA ALA A 146 -14.67 -17.34 -5.56
C ALA A 146 -14.32 -18.57 -6.40
N CYS A 147 -13.37 -19.35 -5.89
CA CYS A 147 -13.07 -20.66 -6.43
C CYS A 147 -13.68 -21.68 -5.48
N ASP A 148 -14.54 -22.54 -6.04
CA ASP A 148 -15.29 -23.55 -5.28
C ASP A 148 -14.56 -24.91 -5.23
N ASP A 149 -13.36 -24.99 -5.82
CA ASP A 149 -12.51 -26.17 -5.82
C ASP A 149 -11.69 -26.28 -4.52
N GLU A 150 -11.27 -27.49 -4.17
CA GLU A 150 -10.37 -27.75 -3.01
C GLU A 150 -9.00 -27.09 -3.19
N VAL A 151 -8.57 -26.91 -4.45
CA VAL A 151 -7.30 -26.27 -4.82
C VAL A 151 -7.57 -25.16 -5.83
N CYS A 152 -7.23 -23.94 -5.47
CA CYS A 152 -7.43 -22.76 -6.31
C CYS A 152 -6.09 -22.13 -6.66
N VAL A 153 -5.93 -21.70 -7.91
CA VAL A 153 -4.69 -21.10 -8.41
C VAL A 153 -4.98 -19.71 -8.95
N TYR A 154 -4.40 -18.71 -8.30
CA TYR A 154 -4.52 -17.31 -8.65
C TYR A 154 -3.22 -16.84 -9.34
N PRO A 155 -3.29 -16.39 -10.61
CA PRO A 155 -2.10 -15.83 -11.26
C PRO A 155 -1.74 -14.50 -10.62
N SER A 156 -0.46 -14.30 -10.36
CA SER A 156 0.10 -13.06 -9.84
C SER A 156 1.09 -12.47 -10.86
N PHE A 157 1.66 -11.30 -10.55
CA PHE A 157 2.62 -10.65 -11.45
C PHE A 157 3.94 -11.43 -11.53
N SER A 158 4.74 -11.16 -12.57
CA SER A 158 6.06 -11.79 -12.79
C SER A 158 6.07 -13.31 -12.89
N GLY A 159 4.95 -13.94 -13.28
CA GLY A 159 4.85 -15.39 -13.42
C GLY A 159 4.77 -16.15 -12.10
N LEU A 160 4.50 -15.45 -11.00
CA LEU A 160 4.17 -16.05 -9.71
C LEU A 160 2.72 -16.54 -9.73
N ARG A 161 2.44 -17.62 -9.01
CA ARG A 161 1.08 -18.14 -8.81
C ARG A 161 0.86 -18.35 -7.32
N VAL A 162 -0.28 -17.89 -6.82
CA VAL A 162 -0.69 -18.15 -5.45
C VAL A 162 -1.69 -19.29 -5.47
N ARG A 163 -1.35 -20.38 -4.79
CA ARG A 163 -2.18 -21.57 -4.68
C ARG A 163 -2.77 -21.63 -3.28
N THR A 164 -4.09 -21.71 -3.18
CA THR A 164 -4.77 -22.00 -1.92
C THR A 164 -5.23 -23.45 -1.93
N ASN A 165 -5.07 -24.14 -0.81
CA ASN A 165 -5.52 -25.52 -0.61
C ASN A 165 -6.37 -25.58 0.65
N GLY A 166 -7.53 -26.22 0.53
CA GLY A 166 -8.59 -26.25 1.53
C GLY A 166 -9.83 -25.51 1.05
N GLN A 167 -11.00 -26.08 1.33
CA GLN A 167 -12.28 -25.48 0.94
C GLN A 167 -12.54 -24.25 1.84
N PRO A 168 -12.89 -23.08 1.26
CA PRO A 168 -13.16 -21.87 2.04
C PRO A 168 -14.38 -22.11 2.94
N ASP A 169 -14.14 -22.18 4.24
CA ASP A 169 -15.21 -22.43 5.20
C ASP A 169 -16.00 -21.15 5.43
N LYS A 170 -17.21 -21.10 4.86
CA LYS A 170 -18.11 -19.94 4.95
C LYS A 170 -19.01 -19.97 6.20
N SER A 171 -18.93 -21.03 7.03
CA SER A 171 -19.83 -21.21 8.17
C SER A 171 -19.07 -21.28 9.51
N LYS A 172 -19.56 -20.52 10.50
CA LYS A 172 -18.98 -20.41 11.85
C LYS A 172 -19.04 -21.68 12.70
N GLU A 173 -19.72 -22.73 12.25
CA GLU A 173 -20.10 -23.86 13.10
C GLU A 173 -19.20 -25.10 12.99
N ASP A 174 -18.42 -25.26 11.91
CA ASP A 174 -17.59 -26.45 11.70
C ASP A 174 -16.09 -26.21 11.95
N THR A 175 -15.82 -25.77 13.19
CA THR A 175 -14.75 -26.26 14.08
C THR A 175 -13.28 -26.13 13.62
N GLU A 176 -12.46 -25.59 14.53
CA GLU A 176 -10.98 -25.41 14.53
C GLU A 176 -10.11 -26.51 13.88
N GLN A 177 -10.66 -27.68 13.58
CA GLN A 177 -10.01 -28.78 12.87
C GLN A 177 -9.95 -28.57 11.35
N ALA A 178 -10.96 -27.97 10.71
CA ALA A 178 -10.95 -27.70 9.25
C ALA A 178 -9.94 -26.61 8.87
N THR A 179 -9.76 -25.61 9.74
CA THR A 179 -8.87 -24.46 9.51
C THR A 179 -7.38 -24.84 9.56
N SER A 180 -7.04 -25.97 10.17
CA SER A 180 -5.65 -26.44 10.28
C SER A 180 -5.08 -27.01 8.97
N GLN A 181 -5.93 -27.33 8.00
CA GLN A 181 -5.53 -27.81 6.68
C GLN A 181 -5.39 -26.70 5.63
N LEU A 182 -5.84 -25.48 5.97
CA LEU A 182 -5.82 -24.39 5.03
C LEU A 182 -4.38 -23.91 4.82
N THR A 183 -3.88 -24.08 3.60
CA THR A 183 -2.52 -23.72 3.23
C THR A 183 -2.53 -22.80 2.03
N VAL A 184 -1.66 -21.80 2.06
CA VAL A 184 -1.44 -20.89 0.93
C VAL A 184 0.03 -20.98 0.53
N ALA A 185 0.24 -21.41 -0.71
CA ALA A 185 1.56 -21.57 -1.32
C ALA A 185 1.78 -20.53 -2.42
N ILE A 186 3.03 -20.08 -2.58
CA ILE A 186 3.45 -19.23 -3.69
C ILE A 186 4.40 -20.05 -4.55
N GLU A 187 3.97 -20.37 -5.78
CA GLU A 187 4.72 -21.15 -6.76
C GLU A 187 5.38 -20.20 -7.78
N ALA A 188 6.69 -20.34 -7.99
CA ALA A 188 7.41 -19.64 -9.05
C ALA A 188 7.40 -20.50 -10.34
N SER A 189 6.96 -19.92 -11.46
CA SER A 189 6.78 -20.65 -12.74
C SER A 189 8.05 -21.26 -13.36
N ALA A 190 9.27 -21.00 -12.85
CA ALA A 190 10.52 -21.35 -13.54
C ALA A 190 11.55 -22.17 -12.73
N GLN A 191 11.50 -22.22 -11.40
CA GLN A 191 12.51 -22.94 -10.61
C GLN A 191 11.91 -23.50 -9.31
N ALA A 192 12.08 -24.81 -9.10
CA ALA A 192 11.55 -25.62 -8.01
C ALA A 192 12.16 -25.34 -6.61
N ASP A 193 12.71 -24.15 -6.37
CA ASP A 193 13.55 -23.88 -5.18
C ASP A 193 12.99 -22.80 -4.23
N SER A 194 11.71 -22.41 -4.37
CA SER A 194 11.07 -21.56 -3.35
C SER A 194 9.55 -21.64 -3.36
N ASP A 195 8.99 -22.84 -3.30
CA ASP A 195 7.58 -22.99 -2.91
C ASP A 195 7.45 -22.56 -1.44
N LEU A 196 6.92 -21.36 -1.24
CA LEU A 196 6.66 -20.82 0.09
C LEU A 196 5.23 -21.16 0.46
N ALA A 197 5.06 -22.15 1.34
CA ALA A 197 3.76 -22.53 1.90
C ALA A 197 3.60 -22.01 3.34
N PHE A 198 2.43 -21.46 3.63
CA PHE A 198 2.03 -21.02 4.96
C PHE A 198 0.75 -21.73 5.35
N SER A 199 0.66 -22.15 6.60
CA SER A 199 -0.56 -22.66 7.22
C SER A 199 -1.29 -21.57 7.98
N TRP A 200 -2.58 -21.78 8.28
CA TRP A 200 -3.33 -20.84 9.13
C TRP A 200 -2.69 -20.68 10.53
N THR A 201 -2.13 -21.76 11.08
CA THR A 201 -1.40 -21.71 12.36
C THR A 201 -0.21 -20.76 12.31
N ASP A 202 0.57 -20.77 11.22
CA ASP A 202 1.71 -19.87 11.04
C ASP A 202 1.27 -18.39 11.00
N VAL A 203 0.10 -18.12 10.41
CA VAL A 203 -0.45 -16.77 10.25
C VAL A 203 -0.92 -16.23 11.59
N ARG A 204 -1.61 -17.07 12.37
CA ARG A 204 -2.09 -16.73 13.71
C ARG A 204 -0.91 -16.47 14.66
N GLU A 205 0.12 -17.31 14.61
CA GLU A 205 1.34 -17.11 15.37
C GLU A 205 2.10 -15.86 14.92
N ALA A 206 2.22 -15.61 13.61
CA ALA A 206 2.92 -14.44 13.09
C ALA A 206 2.16 -13.12 13.25
N GLY A 207 0.89 -13.13 13.67
CA GLY A 207 0.01 -11.97 13.68
C GLY A 207 -0.32 -11.43 12.29
N GLY A 208 -0.18 -12.28 11.27
CA GLY A 208 -0.31 -11.96 9.85
C GLY A 208 1.04 -11.99 9.11
N ILE A 209 0.98 -12.43 7.85
CA ILE A 209 2.16 -12.67 7.01
C ILE A 209 2.03 -11.83 5.74
N THR A 210 3.10 -11.15 5.34
CA THR A 210 3.16 -10.43 4.06
C THR A 210 4.34 -10.93 3.26
N VAL A 211 4.12 -11.24 1.99
CA VAL A 211 5.16 -11.65 1.06
C VAL A 211 5.37 -10.57 0.02
N TYR A 212 6.62 -10.16 -0.12
CA TYR A 212 7.07 -9.16 -1.10
C TYR A 212 7.95 -9.83 -2.14
N ALA A 213 7.77 -9.49 -3.41
CA ALA A 213 8.69 -9.83 -4.48
C ALA A 213 9.60 -8.64 -4.80
N LYS A 214 10.91 -8.90 -4.88
CA LYS A 214 11.91 -7.93 -5.34
C LYS A 214 12.97 -8.66 -6.16
N ASP A 215 13.19 -8.22 -7.40
CA ASP A 215 14.25 -8.74 -8.29
C ASP A 215 14.28 -10.28 -8.39
N GLY A 216 13.11 -10.92 -8.41
CA GLY A 216 12.96 -12.38 -8.47
C GLY A 216 13.06 -13.11 -7.12
N HIS A 217 13.38 -12.41 -6.04
CA HIS A 217 13.42 -12.97 -4.68
C HIS A 217 12.15 -12.66 -3.88
N LEU A 218 11.65 -13.66 -3.15
CA LEU A 218 10.52 -13.54 -2.23
C LEU A 218 11.04 -13.23 -0.82
N ASN A 219 10.53 -12.15 -0.23
CA ASN A 219 10.85 -11.71 1.13
C ASN A 219 9.60 -11.80 2.00
N ILE A 220 9.72 -12.46 3.16
CA ILE A 220 8.61 -12.68 4.08
C ILE A 220 8.74 -11.71 5.25
N VAL A 221 7.64 -11.02 5.56
CA VAL A 221 7.54 -10.13 6.72
C VAL A 221 6.42 -10.64 7.62
N ARG A 222 6.75 -10.92 8.88
CA ARG A 222 5.81 -11.33 9.94
C ARG A 222 5.49 -10.12 10.82
N ILE A 223 4.22 -9.91 11.14
CA ILE A 223 3.75 -8.70 11.84
C ILE A 223 4.14 -8.70 13.33
N GLN A 224 4.28 -9.87 13.94
CA GLN A 224 4.64 -10.03 15.35
C GLN A 224 6.08 -9.62 15.72
N ASN A 225 6.87 -9.04 14.82
CA ASN A 225 8.01 -8.23 15.26
C ASN A 225 7.48 -7.01 16.01
N CYS A 226 7.20 -7.19 17.30
CA CYS A 226 6.76 -6.13 18.17
C CYS A 226 7.86 -5.07 18.18
N THR A 227 7.59 -3.97 17.47
CA THR A 227 8.47 -2.80 17.44
C THR A 227 8.12 -1.99 18.66
N GLU A 228 9.08 -1.81 19.57
CA GLU A 228 8.87 -1.05 20.80
C GLU A 228 8.42 0.37 20.44
N ARG A 229 7.16 0.68 20.74
CA ARG A 229 6.61 2.03 20.58
C ARG A 229 6.40 2.62 21.96
N ARG A 230 6.56 3.93 22.13
CA ARG A 230 6.37 4.59 23.43
C ARG A 230 5.00 4.30 24.07
N TRP A 231 3.98 3.99 23.28
CA TRP A 231 2.63 3.65 23.72
C TRP A 231 2.30 2.15 23.68
N ARG A 232 3.22 1.28 23.26
CA ARG A 232 3.03 -0.19 23.25
C ARG A 232 4.35 -0.89 23.59
N ARG A 233 4.45 -1.43 24.81
CA ARG A 233 5.59 -2.25 25.23
C ARG A 233 5.41 -3.67 24.72
N CYS A 234 6.47 -4.23 24.18
CA CYS A 234 6.53 -5.64 23.79
C CYS A 234 6.75 -6.49 25.03
N SER A 235 6.10 -7.65 25.09
CA SER A 235 6.37 -8.60 26.17
C SER A 235 7.71 -9.29 25.91
N SER A 236 8.38 -9.76 26.96
CA SER A 236 9.72 -10.34 26.88
C SER A 236 9.82 -11.58 25.98
N ASP A 237 8.70 -12.26 25.69
CA ASP A 237 8.66 -13.45 24.84
C ASP A 237 8.75 -13.12 23.34
N ASP A 238 8.47 -11.87 22.94
CA ASP A 238 8.45 -11.42 21.53
C ASP A 238 9.84 -11.00 21.00
N ILE A 239 10.88 -10.98 21.84
CA ILE A 239 12.19 -10.38 21.56
C ILE A 239 13.13 -11.32 20.77
N LEU A 240 12.79 -12.61 20.66
CA LEU A 240 13.65 -13.62 20.04
C LEU A 240 13.49 -13.77 18.52
N ALA A 241 12.56 -13.06 17.88
CA ALA A 241 12.43 -13.08 16.42
C ALA A 241 13.43 -12.11 15.77
N PRO A 242 14.15 -12.52 14.70
CA PRO A 242 15.12 -11.65 14.04
C PRO A 242 14.45 -10.37 13.53
N ARG A 243 15.03 -9.22 13.89
CA ARG A 243 14.62 -7.89 13.44
C ARG A 243 14.51 -7.89 11.91
N SER A 244 13.29 -7.96 11.39
CA SER A 244 12.98 -7.81 9.97
C SER A 244 12.05 -6.61 9.76
N GLY A 245 12.32 -5.84 8.71
CA GLY A 245 11.58 -4.62 8.37
C GLY A 245 12.49 -3.43 8.03
N ALA A 246 11.89 -2.23 7.93
CA ALA A 246 12.54 -1.01 7.48
C ALA A 246 13.81 -0.65 8.27
N ILE A 247 13.86 -0.96 9.58
CA ILE A 247 15.04 -0.70 10.42
C ILE A 247 16.22 -1.60 10.00
N ALA A 248 15.98 -2.88 9.70
CA ALA A 248 17.02 -3.78 9.19
C ALA A 248 17.48 -3.40 7.77
N TYR A 249 16.58 -2.84 6.96
CA TYR A 249 16.91 -2.23 5.67
C TYR A 249 17.83 -1.01 5.85
N PHE A 250 17.48 -0.06 6.73
CA PHE A 250 18.31 1.11 7.00
C PHE A 250 19.67 0.72 7.60
N ASP A 251 19.72 -0.23 8.53
CA ASP A 251 20.97 -0.67 9.15
C ASP A 251 21.89 -1.38 8.12
N ARG A 252 21.31 -2.10 7.15
CA ARG A 252 22.06 -2.72 6.04
C ARG A 252 22.59 -1.68 5.05
N VAL A 253 21.77 -0.69 4.66
CA VAL A 253 22.17 0.40 3.75
C VAL A 253 23.24 1.30 4.41
N ILE A 254 23.12 1.58 5.72
CA ILE A 254 24.07 2.42 6.45
C ILE A 254 25.39 1.70 6.70
N ARG A 255 25.38 0.39 7.03
CA ARG A 255 26.62 -0.36 7.27
C ARG A 255 27.34 -0.82 6.01
N ASN A 256 26.61 -1.21 4.96
CA ASN A 256 27.22 -1.81 3.78
C ASN A 256 27.37 -0.83 2.61
N GLY A 257 26.77 0.36 2.67
CA GLY A 257 26.95 1.38 1.64
C GLY A 257 26.46 0.96 0.25
N GLU A 258 25.42 0.11 0.19
CA GLU A 258 24.69 -0.29 -1.03
C GLU A 258 23.29 0.35 -1.07
#